data_AF-A0A538IY26-F1
#
_entry.id   AF-A0A538IY26-F1
#
_cell.length_a   1.000
_cell.length_b   1.000
_cell.length_c   1.000
_cell.angle_alpha   90.00
_cell.angle_beta   90.00
_cell.angle_gamma   90.00
#
_symmetry.space_group_name_H-M   'P 1'
#
loop_
_entity.id
_entity.type
_entity.pdbx_description
1 polymer ?
#
loop_
_entity_poly.entity_id
_entity_poly.type
_entity_poly.pdbx_seq_one_letter_code
_entity_poly.pdbx_strand_id
1 'polypeptide(L)'
;MVGAILAGGAGRRMGGAKATRVVCGRPLLSYPAAALGAVCEQLAVVCKPGTELPAGGGWEVWDDEPLDPRHPALGIAHALERASGPVMVCASDMPFVTGAD
;
A
#
# COMPACT_ATOMS: atom_id res chain seq x y z
N MET A 1 -11.19 5.87 -9.93
CA MET A 1 -10.58 4.52 -9.69
C MET A 1 -9.77 4.55 -8.40
N VAL A 2 -9.72 3.44 -7.65
CA VAL A 2 -8.92 3.33 -6.41
C VAL A 2 -7.48 2.94 -6.73
N GLY A 3 -6.52 3.66 -6.15
CA GLY A 3 -5.12 3.27 -6.07
C GLY A 3 -4.86 2.46 -4.80
N ALA A 4 -4.50 1.20 -4.95
CA ALA A 4 -4.27 0.27 -3.84
C ALA A 4 -2.77 0.03 -3.61
N ILE A 5 -2.27 0.40 -2.43
CA ILE A 5 -0.88 0.18 -2.04
C ILE A 5 -0.79 -1.06 -1.17
N LEU A 6 -0.05 -2.08 -1.61
CA LEU A 6 0.12 -3.31 -0.85
C LEU A 6 1.22 -3.15 0.21
N ALA A 7 0.83 -3.14 1.48
CA ALA A 7 1.71 -3.02 2.64
C ALA A 7 1.73 -4.28 3.55
N GLY A 8 1.03 -5.36 3.17
CA GLY A 8 0.95 -6.60 3.97
C GLY A 8 2.21 -7.50 4.01
N GLY A 9 3.30 -7.11 3.35
CA GLY A 9 4.54 -7.90 3.31
C GLY A 9 5.29 -7.86 4.65
N ALA A 10 5.73 -9.02 5.15
CA ALA A 10 6.40 -9.14 6.46
C ALA A 10 7.76 -8.39 6.57
N GLY A 11 8.32 -7.89 5.47
CA GLY A 11 9.55 -7.09 5.51
C GLY A 11 10.77 -7.80 6.11
N ARG A 12 10.80 -9.15 6.14
CA ARG A 12 11.77 -9.94 6.92
C ARG A 12 13.23 -9.55 6.68
N ARG A 13 13.60 -9.30 5.42
CA ARG A 13 14.96 -8.90 5.02
C ARG A 13 15.35 -7.51 5.52
N MET A 14 14.37 -6.66 5.81
CA MET A 14 14.55 -5.30 6.34
C MET A 14 14.17 -5.21 7.82
N GLY A 15 13.99 -6.33 8.52
CA GLY A 15 13.61 -6.36 9.93
C GLY A 15 12.17 -5.90 10.22
N GLY A 16 11.27 -5.95 9.24
CA GLY A 16 9.87 -5.54 9.40
C GLY A 16 9.61 -4.06 9.11
N ALA A 17 8.38 -3.62 9.40
CA ALA A 17 7.91 -2.22 9.32
C ALA A 17 8.29 -1.47 8.03
N LYS A 18 8.25 -2.19 6.89
CA LYS A 18 8.74 -1.67 5.60
C LYS A 18 8.11 -0.33 5.20
N ALA A 19 6.80 -0.19 5.42
CA ALA A 19 6.03 1.00 5.04
C ALA A 19 6.53 2.28 5.73
N THR A 20 7.01 2.18 6.98
CA THR A 20 7.48 3.32 7.79
C THR A 20 8.98 3.59 7.66
N ARG A 21 9.75 2.68 7.03
CA ARG A 21 11.19 2.89 6.79
C ARG A 21 11.43 4.21 6.07
N VAL A 22 12.38 5.00 6.57
CA VAL A 22 12.72 6.29 5.97
C VAL A 22 13.69 6.10 4.82
N VAL A 23 13.32 6.62 3.65
CA VAL A 23 14.18 6.76 2.47
C VAL A 23 14.19 8.22 2.08
N CYS A 24 15.36 8.82 1.88
CA CYS A 24 15.55 10.24 1.55
C CYS A 24 14.65 11.20 2.37
N GLY A 25 14.55 10.96 3.68
CA GLY A 25 13.85 11.85 4.61
C GLY A 25 12.33 11.67 4.72
N ARG A 26 11.72 10.72 3.98
CA ARG A 26 10.26 10.43 4.07
C ARG A 26 9.98 8.92 4.17
N PRO A 27 8.82 8.51 4.73
CA PRO A 27 8.44 7.10 4.83
C PRO A 27 8.37 6.42 3.45
N LEU A 28 8.80 5.16 3.35
CA LEU A 28 8.89 4.42 2.08
C LEU A 28 7.53 4.30 1.38
N LEU A 29 6.44 4.08 2.13
CA LEU A 29 5.10 4.01 1.56
C LEU A 29 4.63 5.32 0.91
N SER A 30 5.17 6.46 1.35
CA SER A 30 4.74 7.77 0.86
C SER A 30 5.13 8.04 -0.59
N TYR A 31 6.08 7.27 -1.15
CA TYR A 31 6.49 7.38 -2.55
C TYR A 31 5.42 6.83 -3.51
N PRO A 32 5.04 5.53 -3.45
CA PRO A 32 3.95 5.02 -4.28
C PRO A 32 2.62 5.70 -3.98
N ALA A 33 2.39 6.17 -2.74
CA ALA A 33 1.20 6.96 -2.41
C ALA A 33 1.13 8.28 -3.21
N ALA A 34 2.25 9.01 -3.32
CA ALA A 34 2.29 10.23 -4.12
C ALA A 34 2.06 9.95 -5.60
N ALA A 35 2.70 8.90 -6.15
CA ALA A 35 2.56 8.52 -7.55
C ALA A 35 1.12 8.10 -7.90
N LEU A 36 0.50 7.24 -7.09
CA LEU A 36 -0.89 6.83 -7.31
C LEU A 36 -1.86 7.99 -7.04
N GLY A 37 -1.60 8.84 -6.05
CA GLY A 37 -2.45 9.99 -5.74
C GLY A 37 -2.54 11.02 -6.86
N ALA A 38 -1.55 11.05 -7.77
CA ALA A 38 -1.60 11.90 -8.96
C ALA A 38 -2.58 11.41 -10.04
N VAL A 39 -3.00 10.15 -10.00
CA VAL A 39 -3.76 9.49 -11.07
C VAL A 39 -5.01 8.74 -10.59
N CYS A 40 -5.18 8.58 -9.28
CA CYS A 40 -6.33 7.93 -8.66
C CYS A 40 -7.13 8.91 -7.81
N GLU A 41 -8.45 8.78 -7.86
CA GLU A 41 -9.39 9.64 -7.09
C GLU A 41 -9.35 9.32 -5.59
N GLN A 42 -9.01 8.09 -5.25
CA GLN A 42 -8.98 7.56 -3.89
C GLN A 42 -7.76 6.66 -3.73
N LEU A 43 -7.17 6.68 -2.54
CA LEU A 43 -6.06 5.81 -2.18
C LEU A 43 -6.45 4.93 -1.01
N ALA A 44 -6.05 3.66 -1.09
CA ALA A 44 -6.16 2.71 -0.02
C ALA A 44 -4.82 2.01 0.22
N VAL A 45 -4.49 1.78 1.49
CA VAL A 45 -3.39 0.90 1.88
C VAL A 45 -3.99 -0.43 2.30
N VAL A 46 -3.64 -1.48 1.56
CA VAL A 46 -4.06 -2.86 1.86
C VAL A 46 -2.99 -3.50 2.72
N CYS A 47 -3.34 -3.88 3.94
CA CYS A 47 -2.41 -4.44 4.90
C CYS A 47 -3.06 -5.45 5.84
N LYS A 48 -2.26 -6.02 6.74
CA LYS A 48 -2.77 -6.88 7.81
C LYS A 48 -3.13 -6.04 9.04
N PRO A 49 -4.04 -6.51 9.91
CA PRO A 49 -4.29 -5.87 11.19
C PRO A 49 -2.99 -5.59 11.95
N GLY A 50 -2.87 -4.38 12.50
CA GLY A 50 -1.69 -3.96 13.27
C GLY A 50 -0.43 -3.69 12.44
N THR A 51 -0.54 -3.61 11.11
CA THR A 51 0.58 -3.15 10.27
C THR A 51 0.91 -1.69 10.63
N GLU A 52 2.17 -1.43 10.96
CA GLU A 52 2.65 -0.08 11.22
C GLU A 52 2.65 0.74 9.92
N LEU A 53 1.95 1.88 9.93
CA LEU A 53 1.81 2.77 8.78
C LEU A 53 2.24 4.20 9.16
N PRO A 54 2.77 4.98 8.20
CA PRO A 54 3.09 6.38 8.46
C PRO A 54 1.81 7.19 8.69
N ALA A 55 1.87 8.17 9.59
CA ALA A 55 0.75 9.07 9.85
C ALA A 55 0.52 10.06 8.70
N GLY A 56 -0.72 10.58 8.59
CA GLY A 56 -1.02 11.76 7.76
C GLY A 56 -1.08 11.52 6.25
N GLY A 57 -1.45 10.31 5.82
CA GLY A 57 -1.34 9.88 4.43
C GLY A 57 -2.45 10.23 3.45
N GLY A 58 -3.63 10.62 3.92
CA GLY A 58 -4.80 10.84 3.05
C GLY A 58 -5.30 9.58 2.33
N TRP A 59 -4.91 8.38 2.78
CA TRP A 59 -5.39 7.10 2.30
C TRP A 59 -6.33 6.44 3.31
N GLU A 60 -7.27 5.63 2.82
CA GLU A 60 -7.99 4.67 3.66
C GLU A 60 -7.06 3.50 4.03
N VAL A 61 -7.32 2.85 5.16
CA VAL A 61 -6.62 1.64 5.56
C VAL A 61 -7.59 0.48 5.44
N TRP A 62 -7.24 -0.51 4.61
CA TRP A 62 -7.97 -1.77 4.47
C TRP A 62 -7.14 -2.87 5.14
N ASP A 63 -7.35 -3.06 6.43
CA ASP A 63 -6.61 -3.99 7.28
C ASP A 63 -7.43 -5.21 7.72
N ASP A 64 -8.57 -5.46 7.09
CA ASP A 64 -9.49 -6.56 7.35
C ASP A 64 -9.18 -7.85 6.57
N GLU A 65 -8.09 -7.88 5.79
CA GLU A 65 -7.65 -9.07 5.06
C GLU A 65 -7.22 -10.19 6.05
N PRO A 66 -7.63 -11.45 5.85
CA PRO A 66 -7.24 -12.59 6.69
C PRO A 66 -5.72 -12.69 6.91
N LEU A 67 -5.28 -12.99 8.14
CA LEU A 67 -3.85 -13.00 8.49
C LEU A 67 -3.03 -14.05 7.73
N ASP A 68 -3.65 -15.20 7.43
CA ASP A 68 -3.04 -16.32 6.73
C ASP A 68 -4.03 -16.93 5.71
N PRO A 69 -3.53 -17.47 4.57
CA PRO A 69 -2.13 -17.47 4.16
C PRO A 69 -1.64 -16.08 3.71
N ARG A 70 -0.32 -15.87 3.69
CA ARG A 70 0.29 -14.60 3.23
C ARG A 70 0.77 -14.72 1.80
N HIS A 71 0.08 -14.07 0.87
CA HIS A 71 0.48 -14.04 -0.53
C HIS A 71 0.07 -12.69 -1.18
N PRO A 72 0.91 -12.06 -2.03
CA PRO A 72 0.56 -10.78 -2.66
C PRO A 72 -0.76 -10.79 -3.43
N ALA A 73 -1.08 -11.92 -4.09
CA ALA A 73 -2.33 -12.06 -4.83
C ALA A 73 -3.58 -11.92 -3.93
N LEU A 74 -3.50 -12.24 -2.63
CA LEU A 74 -4.62 -12.10 -1.70
C LEU A 74 -4.88 -10.62 -1.38
N GLY A 75 -3.82 -9.81 -1.25
CA GLY A 75 -3.97 -8.36 -1.13
C GLY A 75 -4.57 -7.72 -2.38
N ILE A 76 -4.25 -8.23 -3.57
CA ILE A 76 -4.87 -7.77 -4.83
C ILE A 76 -6.35 -8.16 -4.88
N ALA A 77 -6.68 -9.41 -4.55
CA ALA A 77 -8.06 -9.89 -4.51
C ALA A 77 -8.89 -9.08 -3.49
N HIS A 78 -8.36 -8.86 -2.29
CA HIS A 78 -8.99 -8.02 -1.26
C HIS A 78 -9.24 -6.60 -1.76
N ALA A 79 -8.28 -6.00 -2.46
CA ALA A 79 -8.44 -4.67 -3.02
C ALA A 79 -9.55 -4.61 -4.09
N LEU A 80 -9.61 -5.60 -4.97
CA LEU A 80 -10.66 -5.71 -5.98
C LEU A 80 -12.06 -5.84 -5.35
N GLU A 81 -12.19 -6.72 -4.35
CA GLU A 81 -13.43 -6.92 -3.62
C GLU A 81 -13.89 -5.63 -2.93
N ARG A 82 -12.98 -4.97 -2.20
CA ARG A 82 -13.32 -3.79 -1.41
C ARG A 82 -13.57 -2.54 -2.24
N ALA A 83 -12.91 -2.41 -3.39
CA ALA A 83 -13.16 -1.34 -4.34
C ALA A 83 -14.46 -1.55 -5.14
N SER A 84 -14.95 -2.79 -5.24
CA SER A 84 -16.10 -3.17 -6.08
C SER A 84 -15.97 -2.66 -7.52
N GLY A 85 -14.75 -2.71 -8.06
CA GLY A 85 -14.40 -2.11 -9.35
C GLY A 85 -12.92 -2.24 -9.70
N PRO A 86 -12.46 -1.58 -10.78
CA PRO A 86 -11.07 -1.61 -11.16
C PRO A 86 -10.18 -0.94 -10.10
N VAL A 87 -8.99 -1.50 -9.91
CA VAL A 87 -7.97 -0.96 -9.00
C VAL A 87 -6.63 -0.86 -9.70
N MET A 88 -5.88 0.19 -9.40
CA MET A 88 -4.47 0.28 -9.77
C MET A 88 -3.61 -0.09 -8.58
N VAL A 89 -2.83 -1.17 -8.71
CA VAL A 89 -2.07 -1.74 -7.59
C VAL A 89 -0.60 -1.33 -7.66
N CYS A 90 -0.04 -0.91 -6.54
CA CYS A 90 1.40 -0.72 -6.39
C CYS A 90 1.90 -1.36 -5.09
N ALA A 91 3.10 -1.94 -5.10
CA ALA A 91 3.73 -2.41 -3.86
C ALA A 91 4.32 -1.23 -3.08
N SER A 92 4.22 -1.27 -1.75
CA SER A 92 4.73 -0.21 -0.86
C SER A 92 6.23 0.06 -0.93
N ASP A 93 7.03 -0.82 -1.55
CA ASP A 93 8.49 -0.71 -1.74
C ASP A 93 8.91 -0.39 -3.16
N MET A 94 8.05 0.25 -3.94
CA MET A 94 8.40 0.79 -5.25
C MET A 94 8.59 2.31 -5.17
N PRO A 95 9.69 2.83 -4.57
CA PRO A 95 9.85 4.26 -4.35
C PRO A 95 10.08 5.07 -5.64
N PHE A 96 10.36 4.40 -6.76
CA PHE A 96 10.66 5.02 -8.05
C PHE A 96 9.51 4.86 -9.06
N VAL A 97 8.35 4.35 -8.64
CA VAL A 97 7.14 4.40 -9.48
C VAL A 97 6.73 5.86 -9.68
N THR A 98 6.31 6.21 -10.89
CA THR A 98 5.91 7.57 -11.26
C THR A 98 4.40 7.67 -11.47
N GLY A 99 3.86 8.88 -11.32
CA GLY A 99 2.50 9.21 -11.76
C GLY A 99 2.44 9.48 -13.26
N ALA A 100 1.36 10.11 -13.70
CA ALA A 100 1.28 10.73 -15.02
C ALA A 100 1.92 12.12 -14.98
N ASP A 101 2.62 12.48 -16.07
CA ASP A 101 3.19 13.81 -16.28
C ASP A 101 2.10 14.86 -16.60
#